data_AF-A0A849GLC4-F1
#
_entry.id   AF-A0A849GLC4-F1
#
_cell.length_a   1.000
_cell.length_b   1.000
_cell.length_c   1.000
_cell.angle_alpha   90.00
_cell.angle_beta   90.00
_cell.angle_gamma   90.00
#
_symmetry.space_group_name_H-M   'P 1'
#
loop_
_entity.id
_entity.type
_entity.pdbx_description
1 polymer ?
#
loop_
_entity_poly.entity_id
_entity_poly.type
_entity_poly.pdbx_seq_one_letter_code
_entity_poly.pdbx_strand_id
1 'polypeptide(L)'
;RRAGIDLANEKFKPGWALDLGYGYREGLLPDGTPRSDFVSLSVTVDLPLFRKNRQDRGLAAALSERRAADESKEQLLRRLTSQLDAEYSRWHDLSRRVDLYERLILSQASDQANAALAAYQSETGDFADVMRGFIDDLNTRLDHVRLQIDRAQSYAVIANLGGLPR
;
A
#
# COMPACT_ATOMS: atom_id res chain seq x y z
N ARG A 1 -5.51 -7.65 -16.14
CA ARG A 1 -6.42 -8.80 -16.43
C ARG A 1 -7.11 -8.53 -17.77
N ARG A 2 -6.85 -9.31 -18.83
CA ARG A 2 -7.46 -9.16 -20.17
C ARG A 2 -8.90 -9.71 -20.24
N ALA A 3 -9.23 -10.67 -19.37
CA ALA A 3 -10.50 -11.38 -19.33
C ALA A 3 -11.77 -10.52 -19.19
N GLY A 4 -11.71 -9.33 -18.57
CA GLY A 4 -12.89 -8.47 -18.40
C GLY A 4 -13.34 -7.79 -19.69
N ILE A 5 -12.38 -7.43 -20.55
CA ILE A 5 -12.66 -6.82 -21.87
C ILE A 5 -13.17 -7.90 -22.83
N ASP A 6 -12.59 -9.11 -22.75
CA ASP A 6 -13.00 -10.24 -23.59
C ASP A 6 -14.43 -10.72 -23.24
N LEU A 7 -14.80 -10.73 -21.96
CA LEU A 7 -16.18 -11.03 -21.53
C LEU A 7 -17.19 -9.97 -21.97
N ALA A 8 -16.79 -8.69 -21.97
CA ALA A 8 -17.61 -7.62 -22.50
C ALA A 8 -17.84 -7.79 -24.01
N ASN A 9 -16.81 -8.22 -24.76
CA ASN A 9 -16.89 -8.48 -26.19
C ASN A 9 -17.73 -9.72 -26.55
N GLU A 10 -17.71 -10.78 -25.73
CA GLU A 10 -18.50 -11.99 -26.00
C GLU A 10 -20.02 -11.76 -25.85
N LYS A 11 -20.43 -10.83 -24.99
CA LYS A 11 -21.83 -10.41 -24.82
C LYS A 11 -22.44 -9.70 -26.03
N PHE A 12 -21.65 -9.41 -27.08
CA PHE A 12 -22.15 -8.86 -28.34
C PHE A 12 -22.64 -9.95 -29.32
N LYS A 13 -22.39 -11.23 -29.03
CA LYS A 13 -22.84 -12.35 -29.89
C LYS A 13 -24.24 -12.82 -29.50
N PRO A 14 -25.07 -13.26 -30.47
CA PRO A 14 -26.38 -13.83 -30.18
C PRO A 14 -26.23 -15.12 -29.35
N GLY A 15 -26.98 -15.21 -28.26
CA GLY A 15 -27.09 -16.42 -27.46
C GLY A 15 -28.10 -17.37 -28.09
N TRP A 16 -27.85 -18.67 -28.03
CA TRP A 16 -28.79 -19.70 -28.42
C TRP A 16 -28.87 -20.76 -27.33
N ALA A 17 -30.08 -21.26 -27.10
CA ALA A 17 -30.35 -22.36 -26.17
C ALA A 17 -31.20 -23.42 -26.86
N LEU A 18 -30.94 -24.69 -26.53
CA LEU A 18 -31.66 -25.85 -27.03
C LEU A 18 -32.29 -26.57 -25.84
N ASP A 19 -33.61 -26.69 -25.86
CA ASP A 19 -34.39 -27.33 -24.80
C ASP A 19 -35.10 -28.56 -25.37
N LEU A 20 -34.92 -29.72 -24.71
CA LEU A 20 -35.60 -30.97 -25.03
C LEU A 20 -36.53 -31.34 -23.87
N GLY A 21 -37.83 -31.45 -24.16
CA GLY A 21 -38.85 -31.85 -23.20
C GLY A 21 -39.46 -33.20 -23.57
N TYR A 22 -39.70 -34.05 -22.56
CA TYR A 22 -40.46 -35.29 -22.71
C TYR A 22 -41.63 -35.28 -21.72
N GLY A 23 -42.85 -35.30 -22.23
CA GLY A 23 -44.07 -35.34 -21.43
C GLY A 23 -44.72 -36.71 -21.51
N TYR A 24 -44.58 -37.50 -20.46
CA TYR A 24 -45.27 -38.79 -20.30
C TYR A 24 -46.67 -38.55 -19.72
N ARG A 25 -47.73 -39.05 -20.37
CA ARG A 25 -49.11 -38.85 -19.90
C ARG A 25 -49.79 -40.18 -19.59
N GLU A 26 -49.97 -40.46 -18.31
CA GLU A 26 -50.79 -41.59 -17.87
C GLU A 26 -52.29 -41.26 -17.93
N GLY A 27 -53.06 -42.16 -18.53
CA GLY A 27 -54.51 -42.09 -18.64
C GLY A 27 -55.05 -42.57 -19.99
N LEU A 28 -56.21 -43.22 -19.95
CA LEU A 28 -56.91 -43.73 -21.13
C LEU A 28 -57.83 -42.62 -21.68
N LEU A 29 -57.96 -42.52 -23.00
CA LEU A 29 -59.04 -41.74 -23.60
C LEU A 29 -60.41 -42.38 -23.23
N PRO A 30 -61.53 -41.64 -23.34
CA PRO A 30 -62.87 -42.20 -23.09
C PRO A 30 -63.24 -43.42 -23.95
N ASP A 31 -62.46 -43.70 -25.00
CA ASP A 31 -62.56 -44.87 -25.88
C ASP A 31 -61.65 -46.05 -25.49
N GLY A 32 -60.87 -45.93 -24.40
CA GLY A 32 -59.99 -46.97 -23.88
C GLY A 32 -58.59 -47.04 -24.50
N THR A 33 -58.18 -46.08 -25.34
CA THR A 33 -56.83 -46.06 -25.92
C THR A 33 -55.80 -45.31 -25.04
N PRO A 34 -54.51 -45.72 -25.01
CA PRO A 34 -53.46 -44.99 -24.30
C PRO A 34 -53.22 -43.64 -24.95
N ARG A 35 -53.10 -42.57 -24.16
CA ARG A 35 -52.74 -41.25 -24.70
C ARG A 35 -51.33 -41.25 -25.28
N SER A 36 -51.16 -40.58 -26.41
CA SER A 36 -49.83 -40.41 -27.03
C SER A 36 -48.94 -39.52 -26.17
N ASP A 37 -47.72 -39.98 -25.94
CA ASP A 37 -46.65 -39.17 -25.36
C ASP A 37 -46.11 -38.18 -26.40
N PHE A 38 -45.67 -37.01 -25.93
CA PHE A 38 -45.10 -35.99 -26.81
C PHE A 38 -43.67 -35.66 -26.38
N VAL A 39 -42.78 -35.59 -27.38
CA VAL A 39 -41.44 -35.01 -27.27
C VAL A 39 -41.48 -33.64 -27.90
N SER A 40 -40.93 -32.64 -27.23
CA SER A 40 -40.75 -31.29 -27.78
C SER A 40 -39.26 -30.93 -27.85
N LEU A 41 -38.88 -30.27 -28.94
CA LEU A 41 -37.58 -29.65 -29.12
C LEU A 41 -37.80 -28.17 -29.39
N SER A 42 -37.25 -27.32 -28.53
CA SER A 42 -37.36 -25.87 -28.65
C SER A 42 -35.97 -25.27 -28.83
N VAL A 43 -35.85 -24.32 -29.76
CA VAL A 43 -34.63 -23.52 -29.94
C VAL A 43 -34.98 -22.07 -29.59
N THR A 44 -34.30 -21.53 -28.59
CA THR A 44 -34.48 -20.13 -28.17
C THR A 44 -33.27 -19.33 -28.66
N VAL A 45 -33.52 -18.21 -29.35
CA VAL A 45 -32.47 -17.30 -29.81
C VAL A 45 -32.69 -15.93 -29.17
N ASP A 46 -31.75 -15.51 -28.33
CA ASP A 46 -31.78 -14.19 -27.69
C ASP A 46 -31.08 -13.17 -28.59
N LEU A 47 -31.88 -12.33 -29.25
CA LEU A 47 -31.39 -11.28 -30.14
C LEU A 47 -31.42 -9.91 -29.44
N PRO A 48 -30.27 -9.26 -29.16
CA PRO A 48 -30.24 -7.97 -28.49
C PRO A 48 -30.65 -6.84 -29.46
N LEU A 49 -31.91 -6.39 -29.37
CA LEU A 49 -32.51 -5.40 -30.28
C LEU A 49 -32.37 -3.92 -29.87
N PHE A 50 -31.89 -3.61 -28.65
CA PHE A 50 -31.68 -2.23 -28.18
C PHE A 50 -30.28 -2.04 -27.53
N ARG A 51 -29.24 -1.97 -28.37
CA ARG A 51 -27.82 -2.08 -27.96
C ARG A 51 -27.12 -0.77 -27.56
N LYS A 52 -27.62 0.40 -27.94
CA LYS A 52 -26.84 1.66 -27.95
C LYS A 52 -26.49 2.27 -26.59
N ASN A 53 -26.97 1.72 -25.46
CA ASN A 53 -26.79 2.38 -24.16
C ASN A 53 -26.30 1.49 -23.02
N ARG A 54 -26.57 0.17 -23.01
CA ARG A 54 -26.13 -0.71 -21.91
C ARG A 54 -24.78 -1.39 -22.17
N GLN A 55 -24.50 -1.78 -23.41
CA GLN A 55 -23.27 -2.48 -23.76
C GLN A 55 -22.07 -1.52 -23.84
N ASP A 56 -22.28 -0.33 -24.40
CA ASP A 56 -21.29 0.76 -24.39
C ASP A 56 -20.91 1.19 -22.96
N ARG A 57 -21.88 1.19 -22.03
CA ARG A 57 -21.62 1.46 -20.60
C ARG A 57 -20.79 0.36 -19.94
N GLY A 58 -20.98 -0.90 -20.30
CA GLY A 58 -20.19 -2.02 -19.78
C GLY A 58 -18.73 -1.98 -20.25
N LEU A 59 -18.51 -1.70 -21.54
CA LEU A 59 -17.17 -1.50 -22.09
C LEU A 59 -16.49 -0.26 -21.49
N ALA A 60 -17.21 0.86 -21.39
CA ALA A 60 -16.71 2.08 -20.75
C ALA A 60 -16.34 1.85 -19.28
N ALA A 61 -17.16 1.09 -18.54
CA ALA A 61 -16.88 0.70 -17.16
C ALA A 61 -15.61 -0.16 -17.07
N ALA A 62 -15.48 -1.20 -17.90
CA ALA A 62 -14.29 -2.06 -17.92
C ALA A 62 -13.00 -1.29 -18.28
N LEU A 63 -13.08 -0.35 -19.23
CA LEU A 63 -11.97 0.55 -19.56
C LEU A 63 -11.64 1.50 -18.41
N SER A 64 -12.66 2.05 -17.74
CA SER A 64 -12.48 2.92 -16.57
C SER A 64 -11.84 2.18 -15.41
N GLU A 65 -12.27 0.95 -15.11
CA GLU A 65 -11.66 0.10 -14.08
C GLU A 65 -10.19 -0.20 -14.38
N ARG A 66 -9.87 -0.48 -15.64
CA ARG A 66 -8.48 -0.66 -16.06
C ARG A 66 -7.65 0.60 -15.84
N ARG A 67 -8.16 1.76 -16.28
CA ARG A 67 -7.46 3.05 -16.08
C ARG A 67 -7.26 3.32 -14.59
N ALA A 68 -8.29 3.12 -13.78
CA ALA A 68 -8.21 3.28 -12.33
C ALA A 68 -7.15 2.35 -11.70
N ALA A 69 -7.03 1.10 -12.16
CA ALA A 69 -5.99 0.17 -11.70
C ALA A 69 -4.57 0.60 -12.12
N ASP A 70 -4.40 1.07 -13.36
CA ASP A 70 -3.13 1.59 -13.87
C ASP A 70 -2.71 2.86 -13.11
N GLU A 71 -3.65 3.80 -12.88
CA GLU A 71 -3.44 5.02 -12.08
C GLU A 71 -3.11 4.70 -10.63
N SER A 72 -3.81 3.73 -10.01
CA SER A 72 -3.54 3.29 -8.64
C SER A 72 -2.13 2.72 -8.48
N LYS A 73 -1.67 1.95 -9.47
CA LYS A 73 -0.30 1.44 -9.50
C LYS A 73 0.71 2.58 -9.60
N GLU A 74 0.49 3.52 -10.50
CA GLU A 74 1.38 4.66 -10.70
C GLU A 74 1.42 5.58 -9.46
N GLN A 75 0.28 5.81 -8.81
CA GLN A 75 0.18 6.53 -7.55
C GLN A 75 0.94 5.82 -6.42
N LEU A 76 0.83 4.49 -6.34
CA LEU A 76 1.58 3.71 -5.36
C LEU A 76 3.09 3.82 -5.60
N LEU A 77 3.54 3.71 -6.85
CA LEU A 77 4.96 3.89 -7.20
C LEU A 77 5.45 5.27 -6.81
N ARG A 78 4.74 6.34 -7.18
CA ARG A 78 5.08 7.72 -6.78
C ARG A 78 5.18 7.87 -5.27
N ARG A 79 4.24 7.29 -4.52
CA ARG A 79 4.22 7.33 -3.06
C ARG A 79 5.43 6.63 -2.46
N LEU A 80 5.75 5.43 -2.93
CA LEU A 80 6.91 4.66 -2.44
C LEU A 80 8.23 5.34 -2.76
N THR A 81 8.40 5.88 -3.97
CA THR A 81 9.59 6.65 -4.34
C THR A 81 9.72 7.91 -3.48
N SER A 82 8.65 8.69 -3.34
CA SER A 82 8.66 9.88 -2.49
C SER A 82 8.98 9.56 -1.02
N GLN A 83 8.48 8.44 -0.51
CA GLN A 83 8.77 8.00 0.85
C GLN A 83 10.24 7.58 1.00
N LEU A 84 10.79 6.87 0.01
CA LEU A 84 12.19 6.48 -0.02
C LEU A 84 13.13 7.70 -0.04
N ASP A 85 12.86 8.68 -0.90
CA ASP A 85 13.66 9.90 -1.03
C ASP A 85 13.64 10.74 0.27
N ALA A 86 12.48 10.83 0.91
CA ALA A 86 12.31 11.52 2.17
C ALA A 86 13.09 10.84 3.30
N GLU A 87 12.97 9.51 3.43
CA GLU A 87 13.69 8.75 4.45
C GLU A 87 15.19 8.74 4.21
N TYR A 88 15.65 8.65 2.96
CA TYR A 88 17.06 8.76 2.64
C TYR A 88 17.65 10.11 3.05
N SER A 89 16.94 11.20 2.75
CA SER A 89 17.33 12.55 3.15
C SER A 89 17.37 12.69 4.68
N ARG A 90 16.40 12.10 5.38
CA ARG A 90 16.34 12.07 6.86
C ARG A 90 17.50 11.28 7.44
N TRP A 91 17.77 10.08 6.94
CA TRP A 91 18.90 9.25 7.38
C TRP A 91 20.24 9.95 7.17
N HIS A 92 20.42 10.63 6.05
CA HIS A 92 21.63 11.39 5.75
C HIS A 92 21.83 12.56 6.72
N ASP A 93 20.78 13.34 7.01
CA ASP A 93 20.84 14.40 8.03
C ASP A 93 21.15 13.85 9.42
N LEU A 94 20.45 12.79 9.85
CA LEU A 94 20.70 12.13 11.12
C LEU A 94 22.14 11.60 11.23
N SER A 95 22.68 11.04 10.14
CA SER A 95 24.08 10.59 10.10
C SER A 95 25.06 11.74 10.29
N ARG A 96 24.87 12.87 9.60
CA ARG A 96 25.69 14.08 9.80
C ARG A 96 25.61 14.61 11.24
N ARG A 97 24.42 14.58 11.85
CA ARG A 97 24.21 15.03 13.23
C ARG A 97 24.90 14.10 14.22
N VAL A 98 24.77 12.78 14.06
CA VAL A 98 25.48 11.80 14.88
C VAL A 98 26.99 12.02 14.82
N ASP A 99 27.55 12.20 13.61
CA ASP A 99 28.96 12.50 13.39
C ASP A 99 29.41 13.79 14.10
N LEU A 100 28.59 14.86 14.07
CA LEU A 100 28.89 16.11 14.76
C LEU A 100 28.92 15.93 16.29
N TYR A 101 27.99 15.14 16.84
CA TYR A 101 27.99 14.82 18.25
C TYR A 101 29.25 14.05 18.66
N GLU A 102 29.61 13.03 17.90
CA GLU A 102 30.78 12.17 18.16
C GLU A 102 32.11 12.94 18.05
N ARG A 103 32.24 13.85 17.08
CA ARG A 103 33.49 14.57 16.82
C ARG A 103 33.69 15.81 17.69
N LEU A 104 32.61 16.43 18.17
CA LEU A 104 32.69 17.76 18.79
C LEU A 104 31.82 17.93 20.02
N ILE A 105 30.51 17.71 19.90
CA ILE A 105 29.57 18.17 20.94
C ILE A 105 29.76 17.40 22.24
N LEU A 106 30.01 16.08 22.18
CA LEU A 106 30.24 15.27 23.37
C LEU A 106 31.50 15.67 24.13
N SER A 107 32.61 15.96 23.43
CA SER A 107 33.82 16.43 24.08
C SER A 107 33.63 17.82 24.67
N GLN A 108 32.98 18.73 23.92
CA GLN A 108 32.74 20.10 24.38
C GLN A 108 31.87 20.15 25.63
N ALA A 109 30.80 19.34 25.70
CA ALA A 109 29.94 19.27 26.88
C ALA A 109 30.71 18.72 28.11
N SER A 110 31.53 17.69 27.90
CA SER A 110 32.40 17.15 28.95
C SER A 110 33.44 18.18 29.43
N ASP A 111 34.07 18.91 28.51
CA ASP A 111 35.06 19.94 28.83
C ASP A 111 34.42 21.10 29.59
N GLN A 112 33.20 21.50 29.23
CA GLN A 112 32.45 22.54 29.92
C GLN A 112 32.09 22.11 31.36
N ALA A 113 31.64 20.87 31.56
CA ALA A 113 31.38 20.33 32.90
C ALA A 113 32.66 20.31 33.76
N ASN A 114 33.78 19.87 33.19
CA ASN A 114 35.08 19.85 33.86
C ASN A 114 35.60 21.25 34.19
N ALA A 115 35.38 22.23 33.31
CA ALA A 115 35.74 23.63 33.55
C ALA A 115 34.93 24.24 34.71
N ALA A 116 33.62 23.96 34.78
CA ALA A 116 32.79 24.37 35.90
C ALA A 116 33.28 23.77 37.22
N LEU A 117 33.65 22.48 37.22
CA LEU A 117 34.24 21.82 38.38
C LEU A 117 35.57 22.46 38.80
N ALA A 118 36.46 22.76 37.84
CA ALA A 118 37.73 23.42 38.12
C ALA A 118 37.52 24.82 38.74
N ALA A 119 36.57 25.60 38.20
CA ALA A 119 36.24 26.93 38.70
C ALA A 119 35.71 26.88 40.15
N TYR A 120 34.88 25.88 40.47
CA TYR A 120 34.41 25.64 41.83
C TYR A 120 35.57 25.28 42.78
N GLN A 121 36.47 24.38 42.35
CA GLN A 121 37.64 23.97 43.14
C GLN A 121 38.62 25.12 43.40
N SER A 122 38.66 26.12 42.53
CA SER A 122 39.47 27.34 42.71
C SER A 122 38.73 28.49 43.38
N GLU A 123 37.56 28.25 44.01
CA GLU A 123 36.72 29.26 44.68
C GLU A 123 36.26 30.41 43.75
N THR A 124 36.26 30.17 42.44
CA THR A 124 35.88 31.14 41.40
C THR A 124 34.53 30.82 40.74
N GLY A 125 33.82 29.78 41.20
CA GLY A 125 32.54 29.34 40.67
C GLY A 125 31.66 28.70 41.75
N ASP A 126 30.35 28.61 41.48
CA ASP A 126 29.37 28.02 42.41
C ASP A 126 29.14 26.53 42.11
N PHE A 127 28.82 25.76 43.15
CA PHE A 127 28.40 24.37 43.04
C PHE A 127 27.20 24.19 42.09
N ALA A 128 26.28 25.16 42.05
CA ALA A 128 25.15 25.15 41.14
C ALA A 128 25.59 25.08 39.66
N ASP A 129 26.70 25.72 39.30
CA ASP A 129 27.23 25.71 37.93
C ASP A 129 27.89 24.37 37.59
N VAL A 130 28.54 23.73 38.57
CA VAL A 130 29.04 22.34 38.43
C VAL A 130 27.89 21.39 38.13
N MET A 131 26.82 21.46 38.93
CA MET A 131 25.65 20.60 38.74
C MET A 131 25.00 20.82 37.38
N ARG A 132 24.87 22.08 36.95
CA ARG A 132 24.33 22.40 35.63
C ARG A 132 25.21 21.85 34.51
N GLY A 133 26.52 22.01 34.58
CA GLY A 133 27.47 21.49 33.60
C GLY A 133 27.39 19.96 33.43
N PHE A 134 27.33 19.22 34.53
CA PHE A 134 27.17 17.75 34.46
C PHE A 134 25.78 17.30 33.99
N ILE A 135 24.71 18.04 34.34
CA ILE A 135 23.38 17.78 33.79
C ILE A 135 23.37 18.00 32.26
N ASP A 136 24.02 19.06 31.79
CA ASP A 136 24.10 19.38 30.36
C ASP A 136 24.95 18.33 29.60
N ASP A 137 26.07 17.85 30.16
CA ASP A 137 26.84 16.72 29.59
C ASP A 137 25.98 15.45 29.48
N LEU A 138 25.27 15.08 30.55
CA LEU A 138 24.40 13.91 30.55
C LEU A 138 23.25 14.04 29.55
N ASN A 139 22.61 15.21 29.46
CA ASN A 139 21.57 15.49 28.48
C ASN A 139 22.13 15.39 27.05
N THR A 140 23.32 15.91 26.80
CA THR A 140 24.00 15.82 25.50
C THR A 140 24.25 14.37 25.10
N ARG A 141 24.68 13.52 26.05
CA ARG A 141 24.85 12.08 25.82
C ARG A 141 23.53 11.38 25.54
N LEU A 142 22.46 11.73 26.26
CA LEU A 142 21.11 11.20 25.99
C LEU A 142 20.62 11.57 24.60
N ASP A 143 20.83 12.81 24.19
CA ASP A 143 20.44 13.28 22.86
C ASP A 143 21.23 12.58 21.75
N HIS A 144 22.52 12.33 21.96
CA HIS A 144 23.32 11.52 21.06
C HIS A 144 22.73 10.10 20.88
N VAL A 145 22.38 9.42 21.97
CA VAL A 145 21.75 8.09 21.91
C VAL A 145 20.41 8.13 21.17
N ARG A 146 19.58 9.15 21.42
CA ARG A 146 18.32 9.36 20.69
C ARG A 146 18.56 9.52 19.19
N LEU A 147 19.56 10.30 18.80
CA LEU A 147 19.92 10.48 17.38
C LEU A 147 20.37 9.16 16.73
N GLN A 148 21.12 8.33 17.44
CA GLN A 148 21.50 7.00 16.94
C GLN A 148 20.28 6.10 16.75
N ILE A 149 19.31 6.13 17.67
CA ILE A 149 18.05 5.39 17.56
C ILE A 149 17.26 5.88 16.34
N ASP A 150 17.07 7.19 16.20
CA ASP A 150 16.35 7.78 15.07
C ASP A 150 17.01 7.42 13.73
N ARG A 151 18.34 7.46 13.67
CA ARG A 151 19.11 7.07 12.48
C ARG A 151 18.87 5.60 12.14
N ALA A 152 18.89 4.72 13.13
CA ALA A 152 18.64 3.29 12.95
C ALA A 152 17.20 3.00 12.49
N GLN A 153 16.22 3.71 13.04
CA GLN A 153 14.82 3.60 12.62
C GLN A 153 14.64 4.04 11.16
N SER A 154 15.20 5.18 10.76
CA SER A 154 15.12 5.66 9.38
C SER A 154 15.80 4.68 8.41
N TYR A 155 16.96 4.14 8.78
CA TYR A 155 17.63 3.09 8.03
C TYR A 155 16.76 1.83 7.85
N ALA A 156 16.06 1.39 8.89
CA ALA A 156 15.15 0.26 8.82
C ALA A 156 13.99 0.49 7.84
N VAL A 157 13.45 1.72 7.77
CA VAL A 157 12.41 2.07 6.79
C VAL A 157 12.95 2.01 5.36
N ILE A 158 14.14 2.57 5.11
CA ILE A 158 14.81 2.51 3.80
C ILE A 158 15.03 1.05 3.38
N ALA A 159 15.50 0.20 4.30
CA ALA A 159 15.73 -1.21 4.05
C ALA A 159 14.43 -1.95 3.67
N ASN A 160 13.31 -1.63 4.34
CA ASN A 160 12.00 -2.21 4.03
C ASN A 160 11.44 -1.76 2.67
N LEU A 161 11.79 -0.56 2.20
CA LEU A 161 11.33 -0.03 0.91
C LEU A 161 12.11 -0.57 -0.31
N GLY A 162 13.13 -1.41 -0.10
CA GLY A 162 13.92 -2.03 -1.17
C GLY A 162 15.41 -1.72 -1.15
N GLY A 163 15.87 -0.85 -0.24
CA GLY A 163 17.28 -0.64 0.09
C GLY A 163 18.12 0.14 -0.93
N LEU A 164 19.17 0.80 -0.43
CA LEU A 164 20.27 1.33 -1.23
C LEU A 164 21.09 0.16 -1.83
N PRO A 165 21.70 0.31 -3.02
CA PRO A 165 22.66 -0.67 -3.51
C PRO A 165 23.76 -0.88 -2.45
N ARG A 166 24.13 -2.15 -2.26
CA ARG A 166 25.24 -2.57 -1.39
C ARG A 166 26.55 -1.91 -1.79
#